data_AF-A0A2D5AHI7-F1
#
_entry.id   AF-A0A2D5AHI7-F1
#
_cell.length_a   1.000
_cell.length_b   1.000
_cell.length_c   1.000
_cell.angle_alpha   90.00
_cell.angle_beta   90.00
_cell.angle_gamma   90.00
#
_symmetry.space_group_name_H-M   'P 1'
#
loop_
_entity.id
_entity.type
_entity.pdbx_description
1 polymer ?
#
loop_
_entity_poly.entity_id
_entity_poly.type
_entity_poly.pdbx_seq_one_letter_code
_entity_poly.pdbx_strand_id
1 'polypeptide(L)'
;MDIFILVVFILGYAFIALEHNIHIDKAASALVTGTVCWALFVLGWHDVPAHLAEEYHLFAADHGAGGHGGLAQFFEHRLLHHMEEISSILFFLMGAMTIVELVDAHEGFRVITDRIQTRNKVKMLWIVCILTFFFSALLDNLTTSIVMVSLLRKLIDDRQTRWLFAGMVVIAANAGGAWSPIGDVTTTMLWIGGQLTTTTIIANLILPSVVCLLVPLVALSVRLKGEIDRPVSEDEEEWDPTTPFERNLVFGAGVAGLLFVPVFKTVTHLPPFMGMMLSLGALWMLTERLHHSKNIEEKAHLTVIGVLRKIDTASVLFFLGILLAVASLQEAGHLLLAADWLRTSLDDVYLIDLAIGLLSAIVDNVPLVAASMGMYDIVPAAAVTDGWTGMFVQDGIFWQFLAYCAGTGGSALIIGSAAGVAVMGLERIDFVWYLKKISLLAVLGYFAGAGVYLLMFA
;
A
#
# COMPACT_ATOMS: atom_id res chain seq x y z
N MET A 1 -3.02 30.54 11.69
CA MET A 1 -2.24 29.84 10.63
C MET A 1 -2.85 28.48 10.32
N ASP A 2 -3.57 27.94 11.28
CA ASP A 2 -4.37 26.71 11.30
C ASP A 2 -5.28 26.53 10.07
N ILE A 3 -6.05 27.55 9.67
CA ILE A 3 -6.89 27.44 8.47
C ILE A 3 -6.04 27.39 7.18
N PHE A 4 -4.89 28.06 7.16
CA PHE A 4 -4.06 28.11 5.95
C PHE A 4 -3.40 26.77 5.65
N ILE A 5 -2.90 26.05 6.66
CA ILE A 5 -2.31 24.72 6.44
C ILE A 5 -3.36 23.73 5.92
N LEU A 6 -4.59 23.78 6.43
CA LEU A 6 -5.72 22.98 5.91
C LEU A 6 -6.08 23.34 4.47
N VAL A 7 -6.15 24.64 4.15
CA VAL A 7 -6.43 25.09 2.77
C VAL A 7 -5.34 24.59 1.82
N VAL A 8 -4.06 24.68 2.19
CA VAL A 8 -2.95 24.16 1.38
C VAL A 8 -3.05 22.65 1.23
N PHE A 9 -3.34 21.91 2.30
CA PHE A 9 -3.52 20.47 2.25
C PHE A 9 -4.64 20.07 1.28
N ILE A 10 -5.82 20.69 1.40
CA ILE A 10 -6.99 20.40 0.55
C ILE A 10 -6.69 20.76 -0.91
N LEU A 11 -6.08 21.92 -1.18
CA LEU A 11 -5.70 22.31 -2.53
C LEU A 11 -4.68 21.33 -3.10
N GLY A 12 -3.64 20.98 -2.33
CA GLY A 12 -2.62 20.01 -2.71
C GLY A 12 -3.23 18.66 -3.11
N TYR A 13 -4.19 18.18 -2.32
CA TYR A 13 -4.92 16.96 -2.62
C TYR A 13 -5.80 17.09 -3.89
N ALA A 14 -6.41 18.25 -4.11
CA ALA A 14 -7.13 18.53 -5.35
C ALA A 14 -6.19 18.52 -6.57
N PHE A 15 -4.96 19.06 -6.46
CA PHE A 15 -3.96 18.99 -7.52
C PHE A 15 -3.56 17.54 -7.82
N ILE A 16 -3.38 16.71 -6.80
CA ILE A 16 -3.11 15.27 -6.95
C ILE A 16 -4.27 14.58 -7.70
N ALA A 17 -5.51 14.80 -7.26
CA ALA A 17 -6.67 14.19 -7.90
C ALA A 17 -6.90 14.67 -9.34
N LEU A 18 -6.46 15.88 -9.66
CA LEU A 18 -6.58 16.49 -10.99
C LEU A 18 -5.35 16.30 -11.88
N GLU A 19 -4.38 15.46 -11.51
CA GLU A 19 -3.13 15.17 -12.24
C GLU A 19 -3.33 15.09 -13.76
N HIS A 20 -4.31 14.31 -14.22
CA HIS A 20 -4.59 14.13 -15.65
C HIS A 20 -5.10 15.40 -16.35
N ASN A 21 -5.79 16.29 -15.63
CA ASN A 21 -6.33 17.54 -16.17
C ASN A 21 -5.24 18.62 -16.21
N ILE A 22 -4.42 18.69 -15.17
CA ILE A 22 -3.35 19.70 -15.03
C ILE A 22 -2.04 19.29 -15.72
N HIS A 23 -1.88 18.01 -16.06
CA HIS A 23 -0.68 17.44 -16.67
C HIS A 23 0.58 17.63 -15.80
N ILE A 24 0.42 17.54 -14.48
CA ILE A 24 1.49 17.61 -13.48
C ILE A 24 1.46 16.31 -12.68
N ASP A 25 2.62 15.65 -12.60
CA ASP A 25 2.79 14.41 -11.85
C ASP A 25 2.35 14.57 -10.38
N LYS A 26 1.58 13.61 -9.88
CA LYS A 26 1.06 13.62 -8.51
C LYS A 26 2.16 13.70 -7.44
N ALA A 27 3.33 13.11 -7.68
CA ALA A 27 4.44 13.14 -6.75
C ALA A 27 4.99 14.56 -6.57
N ALA A 28 5.08 15.34 -7.65
CA ALA A 28 5.48 16.73 -7.57
C ALA A 28 4.49 17.56 -6.72
N SER A 29 3.18 17.37 -6.95
CA SER A 29 2.13 18.03 -6.17
C SER A 29 2.18 17.64 -4.69
N ALA A 30 2.39 16.36 -4.39
CA ALA A 30 2.52 15.85 -3.04
C ALA A 30 3.74 16.43 -2.31
N LEU A 31 4.93 16.43 -2.95
CA LEU A 31 6.15 16.97 -2.36
C LEU A 31 6.03 18.46 -2.01
N VAL A 32 5.47 19.26 -2.93
CA VAL A 32 5.20 20.68 -2.69
C VAL A 32 4.24 20.83 -1.53
N THR A 33 3.15 20.07 -1.52
CA THR A 33 2.13 20.13 -0.45
C THR A 33 2.75 19.83 0.91
N GLY A 34 3.46 18.71 1.06
CA GLY A 34 4.10 18.32 2.33
C GLY A 34 5.11 19.35 2.83
N THR A 35 5.98 19.81 1.93
CA THR A 35 7.02 20.80 2.28
C THR A 35 6.41 22.15 2.67
N VAL A 36 5.40 22.62 1.94
CA VAL A 36 4.73 23.89 2.24
C VAL A 36 3.93 23.79 3.53
N CYS A 37 3.25 22.67 3.81
CA CYS A 37 2.52 22.52 5.06
C CYS A 37 3.46 22.55 6.27
N TRP A 38 4.61 21.88 6.21
CA TRP A 38 5.65 21.99 7.24
C TRP A 38 6.22 23.39 7.38
N ALA A 39 6.51 24.08 6.26
CA ALA A 39 6.99 25.46 6.31
C ALA A 39 5.96 26.40 6.96
N LEU A 40 4.67 26.23 6.64
CA LEU A 40 3.58 26.98 7.26
C LEU A 40 3.42 26.67 8.74
N PHE A 41 3.61 25.42 9.16
CA PHE A 41 3.60 25.03 10.56
C PHE A 41 4.74 25.74 11.32
N VAL A 42 5.98 25.58 10.86
CA VAL A 42 7.18 26.13 11.52
C VAL A 42 7.17 27.67 11.56
N LEU A 43 6.77 28.32 10.47
CA LEU A 43 6.72 29.79 10.41
C LEU A 43 5.47 30.37 11.09
N GLY A 44 4.39 29.59 11.15
CA GLY A 44 3.08 30.05 11.57
C GLY A 44 2.80 29.89 13.06
N TRP A 45 3.48 28.96 13.74
CA TRP A 45 3.36 28.75 15.18
C TRP A 45 4.48 29.47 15.93
N HIS A 46 4.09 30.35 16.85
CA HIS A 46 5.02 31.10 17.71
C HIS A 46 5.06 30.58 19.15
N ASP A 47 4.09 29.73 19.49
CA ASP A 47 3.98 29.03 20.75
C ASP A 47 3.83 27.52 20.46
N VAL A 48 4.21 26.70 21.43
CA VAL A 48 4.06 25.24 21.34
C VAL A 48 2.57 24.88 21.37
N PRO A 49 2.05 24.10 20.41
CA PRO A 49 0.70 23.58 20.47
C PRO A 49 0.43 22.85 21.80
N ALA A 50 -0.76 23.03 22.39
CA ALA A 50 -1.04 22.53 23.74
C ALA A 50 -0.82 21.02 23.91
N HIS A 51 -1.14 20.22 22.88
CA HIS A 51 -0.94 18.78 22.87
C HIS A 51 0.55 18.37 22.82
N LEU A 52 1.45 19.27 22.42
CA LEU A 52 2.90 19.06 22.36
C LEU A 52 3.64 19.65 23.56
N ALA A 53 2.92 20.25 24.52
CA ALA A 53 3.53 20.95 25.64
C ALA A 53 4.42 20.04 26.49
N GLU A 54 3.96 18.83 26.80
CA GLU A 54 4.73 17.86 27.59
C GLU A 54 6.02 17.44 26.87
N GLU A 55 5.93 17.10 25.59
CA GLU A 55 7.08 16.72 24.78
C GLU A 55 8.09 17.86 24.63
N TYR A 56 7.60 19.10 24.47
CA TYR A 56 8.46 20.27 24.48
C TYR A 56 9.17 20.46 25.82
N HIS A 57 8.47 20.28 26.94
CA HIS A 57 9.07 20.37 28.27
C HIS A 57 10.20 19.35 28.47
N LEU A 58 10.00 18.11 28.02
CA LEU A 58 11.01 17.06 28.07
C LEU A 58 12.21 17.39 27.17
N PHE A 59 11.95 17.80 25.92
CA PHE A 59 12.99 18.20 24.98
C PHE A 59 13.83 19.36 25.53
N ALA A 60 13.17 20.38 26.05
CA ALA A 60 13.78 21.58 26.60
C ALA A 60 14.63 21.30 27.85
N ALA A 61 14.27 20.28 28.63
CA ALA A 61 15.04 19.83 29.78
C ALA A 61 16.37 19.15 29.37
N ASP A 62 16.37 18.41 28.27
CA ASP A 62 17.54 17.66 27.78
C ASP A 62 18.48 18.53 26.92
N HIS A 63 17.95 19.50 26.18
CA HIS A 63 18.71 20.31 25.21
C HIS A 63 19.04 21.73 25.71
N GLY A 64 18.54 22.14 26.87
CA GLY A 64 18.78 23.45 27.46
C GLY A 64 17.85 24.53 26.90
N ALA A 65 16.82 24.89 27.67
CA ALA A 65 15.79 25.85 27.27
C ALA A 65 16.25 27.31 27.47
N GLY A 66 16.38 28.08 26.38
CA GLY A 66 16.66 29.51 26.52
C GLY A 66 16.51 30.34 25.25
N GLY A 67 15.30 30.45 24.69
CA GLY A 67 14.96 31.47 23.70
C GLY A 67 14.25 30.95 22.44
N HIS A 68 13.95 31.84 21.48
CA HIS A 68 13.28 31.54 20.21
C HIS A 68 13.96 30.44 19.37
N GLY A 69 15.26 30.19 19.58
CA GLY A 69 15.97 29.08 18.95
C GLY A 69 15.51 27.70 19.42
N GLY A 70 14.98 27.58 20.64
CA GLY A 70 14.52 26.31 21.20
C GLY A 70 13.22 25.80 20.58
N LEU A 71 12.33 26.68 20.13
CA LEU A 71 11.09 26.28 19.44
C LEU A 71 11.38 25.77 18.02
N ALA A 72 12.24 26.47 17.28
CA ALA A 72 12.64 26.04 15.94
C ALA A 72 13.38 24.69 15.99
N GLN A 73 14.29 24.52 16.95
CA GLN A 73 14.97 23.23 17.17
C GLN A 73 14.00 22.12 17.58
N PHE A 74 12.99 22.44 18.39
CA PHE A 74 11.95 21.48 18.74
C PHE A 74 11.15 21.05 17.50
N PHE A 75 10.70 21.99 16.66
CA PHE A 75 9.97 21.63 15.44
C PHE A 75 10.84 20.86 14.43
N GLU A 76 12.13 21.18 14.32
CA GLU A 76 13.08 20.38 13.55
C GLU A 76 13.20 18.96 14.11
N HIS A 77 13.31 18.81 15.43
CA HIS A 77 13.32 17.51 16.09
C HIS A 77 12.05 16.70 15.78
N ARG A 78 10.88 17.34 15.81
CA ARG A 78 9.59 16.72 15.43
C ARG A 78 9.56 16.30 13.97
N LEU A 79 10.00 17.16 13.06
CA LEU A 79 10.12 16.82 11.64
C LEU A 79 11.03 15.61 11.43
N LEU A 80 12.19 15.56 12.08
CA LEU A 80 13.12 14.46 11.96
C LEU A 80 12.57 13.15 12.53
N HIS A 81 11.78 13.21 13.60
CA HIS A 81 11.07 12.06 14.13
C HIS A 81 10.09 11.46 13.11
N HIS A 82 9.24 12.30 12.49
CA HIS A 82 8.37 11.87 11.39
C HIS A 82 9.16 11.36 10.19
N MET A 83 10.31 11.97 9.88
CA MET A 83 11.17 11.53 8.79
C MET A 83 11.79 10.15 9.03
N GLU A 84 12.05 9.75 10.27
CA GLU A 84 12.51 8.40 10.61
C GLU A 84 11.47 7.34 10.21
N GLU A 85 10.22 7.55 10.62
CA GLU A 85 9.10 6.65 10.32
C GLU A 85 8.81 6.59 8.82
N ILE A 86 8.72 7.75 8.18
CA ILE A 86 8.48 7.86 6.74
C ILE A 86 9.62 7.20 5.98
N SER A 87 10.88 7.49 6.31
CA SER A 87 12.04 6.89 5.64
C SER A 87 12.04 5.36 5.78
N SER A 88 11.66 4.84 6.95
CA SER A 88 11.53 3.40 7.17
C SER A 88 10.53 2.76 6.19
N ILE A 89 9.38 3.39 5.97
CA ILE A 89 8.40 2.95 4.97
C ILE A 89 8.97 3.05 3.55
N LEU A 90 9.58 4.18 3.19
CA LEU A 90 10.10 4.41 1.83
C LEU A 90 11.22 3.44 1.46
N PHE A 91 12.18 3.19 2.36
CA PHE A 91 13.25 2.22 2.12
C PHE A 91 12.72 0.80 2.02
N PHE A 92 11.72 0.46 2.83
CA PHE A 92 11.04 -0.83 2.71
C PHE A 92 10.38 -0.98 1.34
N LEU A 93 9.59 0.01 0.90
CA LEU A 93 8.89 -0.02 -0.38
C LEU A 93 9.86 -0.05 -1.57
N MET A 94 10.90 0.78 -1.56
CA MET A 94 11.94 0.76 -2.60
C MET A 94 12.64 -0.60 -2.67
N GLY A 95 13.00 -1.18 -1.52
CA GLY A 95 13.62 -2.49 -1.45
C GLY A 95 12.72 -3.59 -2.01
N ALA A 96 11.44 -3.60 -1.59
CA ALA A 96 10.44 -4.55 -2.07
C ALA A 96 10.24 -4.44 -3.59
N MET A 97 9.92 -3.25 -4.11
CA MET A 97 9.71 -3.01 -5.54
C MET A 97 10.93 -3.40 -6.36
N THR A 98 12.14 -3.11 -5.88
CA THR A 98 13.39 -3.49 -6.57
C THR A 98 13.54 -5.01 -6.66
N ILE A 99 13.23 -5.74 -5.59
CA ILE A 99 13.25 -7.21 -5.61
C ILE A 99 12.24 -7.73 -6.64
N VAL A 100 11.02 -7.20 -6.67
CA VAL A 100 10.00 -7.69 -7.60
C VAL A 100 10.32 -7.36 -9.05
N GLU A 101 10.76 -6.14 -9.33
CA GLU A 101 11.17 -5.73 -10.67
C GLU A 101 12.39 -6.55 -11.15
N LEU A 102 13.28 -6.95 -10.23
CA LEU A 102 14.38 -7.86 -10.57
C LEU A 102 13.86 -9.26 -10.91
N VAL A 103 12.87 -9.77 -10.18
CA VAL A 103 12.21 -11.05 -10.50
C VAL A 103 11.52 -10.98 -11.87
N ASP A 104 10.83 -9.88 -12.16
CA ASP A 104 10.15 -9.67 -13.46
C ASP A 104 11.15 -9.54 -14.62
N ALA A 105 12.25 -8.81 -14.42
CA ALA A 105 13.32 -8.67 -15.41
C ALA A 105 13.98 -10.01 -15.79
N HIS A 106 13.90 -11.02 -14.92
CA HIS A 106 14.34 -12.40 -15.17
C HIS A 106 13.20 -13.30 -15.66
N GLU A 107 12.07 -12.71 -16.04
CA GLU A 107 10.84 -13.38 -16.44
C GLU A 107 10.32 -14.38 -15.39
N GLY A 108 10.60 -14.17 -14.10
CA GLY A 108 10.22 -15.08 -13.02
C GLY A 108 8.74 -15.46 -13.03
N PHE A 109 7.88 -14.55 -13.50
CA PHE A 109 6.44 -14.78 -13.58
C PHE A 109 5.99 -15.64 -14.78
N ARG A 110 6.83 -15.86 -15.81
CA ARG A 110 6.53 -16.84 -16.90
C ARG A 110 6.31 -18.25 -16.35
N VAL A 111 7.02 -18.58 -15.27
CA VAL A 111 6.89 -19.84 -14.53
C VAL A 111 5.43 -20.10 -14.09
N ILE A 112 4.63 -19.05 -13.92
CA ILE A 112 3.22 -19.15 -13.57
C ILE A 112 2.33 -19.11 -14.82
N THR A 113 2.59 -18.22 -15.78
CA THR A 113 1.78 -18.10 -17.00
C THR A 113 1.70 -19.41 -17.78
N ASP A 114 2.83 -20.12 -17.90
CA ASP A 114 2.93 -21.35 -18.68
C ASP A 114 2.12 -22.52 -18.10
N ARG A 115 1.79 -22.43 -16.81
CA ARG A 115 0.97 -23.45 -16.12
C ARG A 115 -0.54 -23.22 -16.30
N ILE A 116 -0.96 -22.05 -16.77
CA ILE A 116 -2.37 -21.74 -17.00
C ILE A 116 -2.76 -22.20 -18.40
N GLN A 117 -3.31 -23.41 -18.54
CA GLN A 117 -3.70 -23.99 -19.84
C GLN A 117 -5.22 -23.98 -20.13
N THR A 118 -6.05 -23.59 -19.16
CA THR A 118 -7.50 -23.60 -19.35
C THR A 118 -7.95 -22.53 -20.36
N ARG A 119 -9.05 -22.83 -21.08
CA ARG A 119 -9.80 -21.90 -21.92
C ARG A 119 -11.15 -21.49 -21.33
N ASN A 120 -11.60 -22.14 -20.26
CA ASN A 120 -12.92 -21.85 -19.70
C ASN A 120 -12.90 -20.51 -18.93
N LYS A 121 -13.82 -19.59 -19.25
CA LYS A 121 -13.89 -18.25 -18.63
C LYS A 121 -13.92 -18.30 -17.11
N VAL A 122 -14.77 -19.14 -16.55
CA VAL A 122 -14.94 -19.24 -15.09
C VAL A 122 -13.68 -19.83 -14.46
N LYS A 123 -13.20 -20.97 -14.94
CA LYS A 123 -11.99 -21.60 -14.37
C LYS A 123 -10.78 -20.66 -14.44
N MET A 124 -10.60 -19.93 -15.53
CA MET A 124 -9.50 -18.99 -15.66
C MET A 124 -9.64 -17.82 -14.70
N LEU A 125 -10.86 -17.26 -14.53
CA LEU A 125 -11.11 -16.19 -13.58
C LEU A 125 -10.74 -16.61 -12.16
N TRP A 126 -11.14 -17.82 -11.74
CA TRP A 126 -10.79 -18.38 -10.44
C TRP A 126 -9.28 -18.52 -10.26
N ILE A 127 -8.58 -19.07 -11.25
CA ILE A 127 -7.12 -19.20 -11.21
C ILE A 127 -6.46 -17.83 -11.07
N VAL A 128 -6.82 -16.87 -11.92
CA VAL A 128 -6.28 -15.50 -11.89
C VAL A 128 -6.54 -14.86 -10.53
N CYS A 129 -7.78 -14.85 -10.04
CA CYS A 129 -8.14 -14.19 -8.78
C CYS A 129 -7.43 -14.82 -7.57
N ILE A 130 -7.37 -16.16 -7.50
CA ILE A 130 -6.68 -16.85 -6.41
C ILE A 130 -5.18 -16.54 -6.46
N LEU A 131 -4.57 -16.58 -7.64
CA LEU A 131 -3.16 -16.23 -7.80
C LEU A 131 -2.90 -14.79 -7.38
N THR A 132 -3.71 -13.84 -7.86
CA THR A 132 -3.62 -12.43 -7.47
C THR A 132 -3.74 -12.24 -5.96
N PHE A 133 -4.68 -12.93 -5.30
CA PHE A 133 -4.88 -12.83 -3.86
C PHE A 133 -3.65 -13.25 -3.06
N PHE A 134 -3.05 -14.40 -3.40
CA PHE A 134 -1.86 -14.86 -2.70
C PHE A 134 -0.59 -14.12 -3.11
N PHE A 135 -0.48 -13.67 -4.37
CA PHE A 135 0.64 -12.84 -4.80
C PHE A 135 0.64 -11.51 -4.11
N SER A 136 -0.53 -10.88 -3.96
CA SER A 136 -0.63 -9.63 -3.23
C SER A 136 -0.42 -9.77 -1.73
N ALA A 137 -0.37 -10.98 -1.18
CA ALA A 137 0.09 -11.17 0.20
C ALA A 137 1.62 -11.20 0.30
N LEU A 138 2.32 -11.48 -0.79
CA LEU A 138 3.78 -11.57 -0.85
C LEU A 138 4.43 -10.33 -1.46
N LEU A 139 3.73 -9.71 -2.40
CA LEU A 139 4.08 -8.52 -3.14
C LEU A 139 3.08 -7.42 -2.77
N ASP A 140 3.44 -6.16 -2.96
CA ASP A 140 2.46 -5.08 -2.82
C ASP A 140 1.34 -5.18 -3.87
N ASN A 141 0.19 -4.59 -3.58
CA ASN A 141 -1.00 -4.62 -4.42
C ASN A 141 -0.84 -3.95 -5.79
N LEU A 142 -0.07 -2.87 -5.89
CA LEU A 142 0.25 -2.19 -7.15
C LEU A 142 1.08 -3.13 -8.03
N THR A 143 2.17 -3.66 -7.50
CA THR A 143 3.07 -4.55 -8.23
C THR A 143 2.36 -5.82 -8.68
N THR A 144 1.57 -6.42 -7.78
CA THR A 144 0.74 -7.58 -8.13
C THR A 144 -0.20 -7.26 -9.29
N SER A 145 -0.86 -6.11 -9.26
CA SER A 145 -1.80 -5.72 -10.31
C SER A 145 -1.11 -5.50 -11.66
N ILE A 146 0.08 -4.90 -11.68
CA ILE A 146 0.89 -4.72 -12.90
C ILE A 146 1.26 -6.08 -13.51
N VAL A 147 1.79 -7.00 -12.69
CA VAL A 147 2.16 -8.36 -13.11
C VAL A 147 0.92 -9.12 -13.62
N MET A 148 -0.21 -8.99 -12.94
CA MET A 148 -1.42 -9.69 -13.35
C MET A 148 -2.03 -9.12 -14.62
N VAL A 149 -1.93 -7.81 -14.87
CA VAL A 149 -2.36 -7.20 -16.15
C VAL A 149 -1.48 -7.68 -17.31
N SER A 150 -0.15 -7.75 -17.13
CA SER A 150 0.74 -8.27 -18.18
C SER A 150 0.40 -9.72 -18.52
N LEU A 151 0.12 -10.55 -17.52
CA LEU A 151 -0.38 -11.92 -17.68
C LEU A 151 -1.72 -11.95 -18.41
N LEU A 152 -2.68 -11.10 -18.02
CA LEU A 152 -4.02 -11.07 -18.64
C LEU A 152 -3.96 -10.73 -20.14
N ARG A 153 -3.03 -9.86 -20.56
CA ARG A 153 -2.81 -9.55 -21.98
C ARG A 153 -2.29 -10.76 -22.77
N LYS A 154 -1.50 -11.63 -22.15
CA LYS A 154 -1.02 -12.88 -22.78
C LYS A 154 -2.09 -13.98 -22.81
N LEU A 155 -3.09 -13.92 -21.93
CA LEU A 155 -4.12 -14.97 -21.80
C LEU A 155 -5.45 -14.64 -22.47
N ILE A 156 -5.83 -13.36 -22.60
CA ILE A 156 -7.16 -12.94 -23.06
C ILE A 156 -7.02 -11.95 -24.20
N ASP A 157 -7.49 -12.34 -25.38
CA ASP A 157 -7.53 -11.45 -26.55
C ASP A 157 -8.64 -10.40 -26.42
N ASP A 158 -9.88 -10.84 -26.11
CA ASP A 158 -11.05 -9.97 -25.98
C ASP A 158 -10.88 -8.91 -24.87
N ARG A 159 -10.85 -7.64 -25.30
CA ARG A 159 -10.65 -6.49 -24.41
C ARG A 159 -11.71 -6.37 -23.32
N GLN A 160 -12.99 -6.66 -23.61
CA GLN A 160 -14.04 -6.52 -22.60
C GLN A 160 -13.95 -7.60 -21.52
N THR A 161 -13.66 -8.85 -21.91
CA THR A 161 -13.37 -9.92 -20.97
C THR A 161 -12.11 -9.59 -20.16
N ARG A 162 -11.08 -9.04 -20.79
CA ARG A 162 -9.85 -8.63 -20.09
C ARG A 162 -10.09 -7.53 -19.07
N TRP A 163 -10.88 -6.51 -19.40
CA TRP A 163 -11.29 -5.46 -18.45
C TRP A 163 -12.03 -6.01 -17.24
N LEU A 164 -12.91 -6.99 -17.44
CA LEU A 164 -13.64 -7.63 -16.35
C LEU A 164 -12.70 -8.40 -15.41
N PHE A 165 -11.74 -9.14 -15.97
CA PHE A 165 -10.73 -9.85 -15.20
C PHE A 165 -9.82 -8.87 -14.47
N ALA A 166 -9.40 -7.78 -15.14
CA ALA A 166 -8.57 -6.74 -14.55
C ALA A 166 -9.29 -6.04 -13.38
N GLY A 167 -10.60 -5.80 -13.48
CA GLY A 167 -11.39 -5.28 -12.37
C GLY A 167 -11.44 -6.24 -11.16
N MET A 168 -11.54 -7.54 -11.42
CA MET A 168 -11.45 -8.56 -10.35
C MET A 168 -10.04 -8.70 -9.79
N VAL A 169 -8.99 -8.47 -10.59
CA VAL A 169 -7.60 -8.40 -10.11
C VAL A 169 -7.44 -7.26 -9.10
N VAL A 170 -8.04 -6.09 -9.32
CA VAL A 170 -8.00 -4.99 -8.33
C VAL A 170 -8.62 -5.41 -7.00
N ILE A 171 -9.78 -6.08 -7.01
CA ILE A 171 -10.43 -6.59 -5.80
C ILE A 171 -9.55 -7.65 -5.12
N ALA A 172 -9.04 -8.61 -5.89
CA ALA A 172 -8.22 -9.70 -5.39
C ALA A 172 -6.88 -9.21 -4.81
N ALA A 173 -6.25 -8.21 -5.44
CA ALA A 173 -5.00 -7.63 -4.98
C ALA A 173 -5.20 -6.89 -3.65
N ASN A 174 -6.16 -5.95 -3.60
CA ASN A 174 -6.45 -5.22 -2.36
C ASN A 174 -6.85 -6.15 -1.20
N ALA A 175 -7.72 -7.14 -1.46
CA ALA A 175 -8.08 -8.14 -0.46
C ALA A 175 -6.87 -9.01 -0.05
N GLY A 176 -6.05 -9.42 -1.01
CA GLY A 176 -4.85 -10.20 -0.77
C GLY A 176 -3.78 -9.48 0.04
N GLY A 177 -3.62 -8.18 -0.19
CA GLY A 177 -2.68 -7.34 0.55
C GLY A 177 -3.08 -7.10 2.01
N ALA A 178 -4.37 -6.91 2.27
CA ALA A 178 -4.88 -6.52 3.58
C ALA A 178 -4.63 -7.55 4.72
N TRP A 179 -4.35 -8.82 4.39
CA TRP A 179 -4.05 -9.86 5.40
C TRP A 179 -2.56 -10.19 5.54
N SER A 180 -1.68 -9.38 4.94
CA SER A 180 -0.24 -9.58 5.01
C SER A 180 0.49 -8.31 5.45
N PRO A 181 1.51 -8.39 6.34
CA PRO A 181 2.31 -7.24 6.74
C PRO A 181 3.07 -6.55 5.60
N ILE A 182 3.23 -7.21 4.46
CA ILE A 182 4.01 -6.72 3.31
C ILE A 182 3.10 -6.47 2.10
N GLY A 183 1.89 -7.04 2.10
CA GLY A 183 1.06 -7.14 0.91
C GLY A 183 0.36 -5.84 0.48
N ASP A 184 0.23 -4.89 1.40
CA ASP A 184 -0.29 -3.56 1.12
C ASP A 184 0.51 -2.51 1.90
N VAL A 185 0.67 -1.32 1.31
CA VAL A 185 1.39 -0.21 1.94
C VAL A 185 0.75 0.18 3.26
N THR A 186 -0.58 0.22 3.35
CA THR A 186 -1.27 0.61 4.59
C THR A 186 -1.08 -0.41 5.71
N THR A 187 -1.09 -1.70 5.39
CA THR A 187 -0.84 -2.77 6.38
C THR A 187 0.63 -2.77 6.79
N THR A 188 1.53 -2.48 5.85
CA THR A 188 2.96 -2.27 6.13
C THR A 188 3.17 -1.10 7.09
N MET A 189 2.45 0.01 6.91
CA MET A 189 2.53 1.18 7.79
C MET A 189 2.11 0.85 9.22
N LEU A 190 0.94 0.22 9.40
CA LEU A 190 0.44 -0.20 10.72
C LEU A 190 1.36 -1.25 11.37
N TRP A 191 2.06 -2.05 10.57
CA TRP A 191 3.03 -3.00 11.06
C TRP A 191 4.36 -2.36 11.47
N ILE A 192 4.88 -1.41 10.69
CA ILE A 192 6.11 -0.67 11.00
C ILE A 192 5.89 0.25 12.21
N GLY A 193 4.76 0.95 12.28
CA GLY A 193 4.38 1.83 13.40
C GLY A 193 4.01 1.10 14.69
N GLY A 194 3.94 -0.24 14.66
CA GLY A 194 3.73 -1.06 15.85
C GLY A 194 2.27 -1.22 16.29
N GLN A 195 1.31 -0.66 15.56
CA GLN A 195 -0.12 -0.86 15.79
C GLN A 195 -0.52 -2.33 15.65
N LEU A 196 0.08 -3.03 14.68
CA LEU A 196 -0.21 -4.43 14.38
C LEU A 196 1.02 -5.33 14.39
N THR A 197 0.86 -6.54 14.89
CA THR A 197 1.85 -7.61 14.82
C THR A 197 1.60 -8.54 13.63
N THR A 198 2.66 -9.21 13.16
CA THR A 198 2.57 -10.15 12.02
C THR A 198 1.54 -11.25 12.27
N THR A 199 1.52 -11.80 13.48
CA THR A 199 0.62 -12.88 13.85
C THR A 199 -0.83 -12.43 13.78
N THR A 200 -1.14 -11.25 14.33
CA THR A 200 -2.50 -10.69 14.36
C THR A 200 -2.99 -10.38 12.94
N ILE A 201 -2.18 -9.73 12.11
CA ILE A 201 -2.53 -9.43 10.71
C ILE A 201 -2.94 -10.71 9.97
N ILE A 202 -2.09 -11.73 10.02
CA ILE A 202 -2.32 -12.97 9.26
C ILE A 202 -3.51 -13.75 9.84
N ALA A 203 -3.53 -13.97 11.17
CA ALA A 203 -4.52 -14.83 11.80
C ALA A 203 -5.93 -14.24 11.75
N ASN A 204 -6.06 -12.92 11.91
CA ASN A 204 -7.36 -12.28 12.09
C ASN A 204 -7.93 -11.75 10.77
N LEU A 205 -7.08 -11.33 9.81
CA LEU A 205 -7.55 -10.68 8.59
C LEU A 205 -7.65 -11.62 7.38
N ILE A 206 -7.01 -12.80 7.41
CA ILE A 206 -7.05 -13.72 6.26
C ILE A 206 -8.48 -14.16 5.92
N LEU A 207 -9.29 -14.47 6.91
CA LEU A 207 -10.66 -14.95 6.68
C LEU A 207 -11.58 -13.84 6.14
N PRO A 208 -11.65 -12.64 6.75
CA PRO A 208 -12.32 -11.48 6.17
C PRO A 208 -11.88 -11.18 4.73
N SER A 209 -10.57 -11.20 4.46
CA SER A 209 -10.01 -10.93 3.13
C SER A 209 -10.37 -12.00 2.11
N VAL A 210 -10.34 -13.28 2.47
CA VAL A 210 -10.81 -14.36 1.60
C VAL A 210 -12.28 -14.17 1.24
N VAL A 211 -13.12 -13.83 2.21
CA VAL A 211 -14.56 -13.60 1.98
C VAL A 211 -14.79 -12.38 1.09
N CYS A 212 -14.00 -11.32 1.31
CA CYS A 212 -14.01 -10.12 0.47
C CYS A 212 -13.77 -10.42 -1.01
N LEU A 213 -12.93 -11.42 -1.32
CA LEU A 213 -12.72 -11.90 -2.69
C LEU A 213 -13.79 -12.89 -3.16
N LEU A 214 -14.12 -13.89 -2.34
CA LEU A 214 -14.97 -15.01 -2.76
C LEU A 214 -16.38 -14.55 -3.12
N VAL A 215 -16.95 -13.58 -2.40
CA VAL A 215 -18.29 -13.07 -2.66
C VAL A 215 -18.43 -12.47 -4.06
N PRO A 216 -17.61 -11.47 -4.49
CA PRO A 216 -17.68 -10.96 -5.85
C PRO A 216 -17.28 -12.00 -6.90
N LEU A 217 -16.31 -12.88 -6.60
CA LEU A 217 -15.88 -13.93 -7.51
C LEU A 217 -16.99 -14.94 -7.81
N VAL A 218 -17.72 -15.41 -6.80
CA VAL A 218 -18.86 -16.31 -6.94
C VAL A 218 -20.01 -15.59 -7.66
N ALA A 219 -20.34 -14.36 -7.27
CA ALA A 219 -21.39 -13.58 -7.90
C ALA A 219 -21.15 -13.38 -9.40
N LEU A 220 -19.91 -13.13 -9.80
CA LEU A 220 -19.53 -12.98 -11.20
C LEU A 220 -19.48 -14.32 -11.95
N SER A 221 -19.05 -15.39 -11.29
CA SER A 221 -18.97 -16.75 -11.87
C SER A 221 -20.32 -17.27 -12.36
N VAL A 222 -21.41 -16.92 -11.67
CA VAL A 222 -22.78 -17.32 -12.08
C VAL A 222 -23.22 -16.60 -13.37
N ARG A 223 -22.66 -15.42 -13.65
CA ARG A 223 -23.00 -14.59 -14.83
C ARG A 223 -22.11 -14.89 -16.04
N LEU A 224 -20.93 -15.46 -15.83
CA LEU A 224 -19.96 -15.75 -16.89
C LEU A 224 -20.16 -17.14 -17.49
N LYS A 225 -20.15 -17.21 -18.83
CA LYS A 225 -20.20 -18.46 -19.61
C LYS A 225 -19.33 -18.34 -20.85
N GLY A 226 -18.83 -19.47 -21.35
CA GLY A 226 -18.05 -19.55 -22.58
C GLY A 226 -16.55 -19.76 -22.38
N GLU A 227 -15.82 -19.67 -23.48
CA GLU A 227 -14.38 -19.88 -23.56
C GLU A 227 -13.63 -18.58 -23.89
N ILE A 228 -12.33 -18.56 -23.62
CA ILE A 228 -11.41 -17.47 -23.93
C ILE A 228 -10.57 -17.86 -25.13
N ASP A 229 -10.58 -16.96 -26.10
CA ASP A 229 -9.59 -16.93 -27.16
C ASP A 229 -8.31 -16.30 -26.63
N ARG A 230 -7.20 -17.00 -26.85
CA ARG A 230 -5.87 -16.50 -26.52
C ARG A 230 -5.38 -15.64 -27.68
N PRO A 231 -4.64 -14.55 -27.41
CA PRO A 231 -3.98 -13.79 -28.46
C PRO A 231 -3.13 -14.72 -29.31
N VAL A 232 -3.12 -14.49 -30.62
CA VAL A 232 -2.17 -15.15 -31.51
C VAL A 232 -0.80 -14.59 -31.16
N SER A 233 0.13 -15.42 -30.71
CA SER A 233 1.52 -15.00 -30.55
C SER A 233 2.05 -14.62 -31.93
N GLU A 234 2.29 -13.34 -32.17
CA GLU A 234 3.21 -12.96 -33.24
C GLU A 234 4.57 -13.54 -32.83
N ASP A 235 5.16 -14.35 -33.71
CA ASP A 235 6.52 -14.89 -33.58
C ASP A 235 7.54 -13.74 -33.68
N GLU A 236 7.41 -12.70 -32.85
CA GLU A 236 8.57 -11.91 -32.48
C GLU A 236 9.46 -12.87 -31.70
N GLU A 237 10.71 -13.06 -32.14
CA GLU A 237 11.73 -13.76 -31.37
C GLU A 237 11.73 -13.17 -29.96
N GLU A 238 11.00 -13.80 -29.03
CA GLU A 238 10.93 -13.41 -27.63
C GLU A 238 12.38 -13.59 -27.16
N TRP A 239 13.14 -12.49 -27.13
CA TRP A 239 14.48 -12.48 -26.57
C TRP A 239 14.31 -13.02 -25.15
N ASP A 240 14.74 -14.26 -24.93
CA ASP A 240 14.71 -14.88 -23.62
C ASP A 240 16.04 -14.50 -22.94
N PRO A 241 16.05 -13.45 -22.11
CA PRO A 241 17.30 -12.92 -21.57
C PRO A 241 17.97 -13.87 -20.59
N THR A 242 17.27 -14.94 -20.18
CA THR A 242 17.66 -15.79 -19.06
C THR A 242 17.44 -17.27 -19.31
N THR A 243 18.28 -18.11 -18.72
CA THR A 243 18.03 -19.55 -18.75
C THR A 243 16.91 -19.94 -17.75
N PRO A 244 16.22 -21.08 -17.93
CA PRO A 244 15.23 -21.56 -16.96
C PRO A 244 15.81 -21.71 -15.54
N PHE A 245 17.11 -22.00 -15.41
CA PHE A 245 17.81 -22.06 -14.14
C PHE A 245 17.93 -20.66 -13.50
N GLU A 246 18.40 -19.67 -14.26
CA GLU A 246 18.53 -18.29 -13.81
C GLU A 246 17.18 -17.73 -13.34
N ARG A 247 16.15 -17.92 -14.16
CA ARG A 247 14.77 -17.51 -13.86
C ARG A 247 14.25 -18.11 -12.56
N ASN A 248 14.33 -19.44 -12.41
CA ASN A 248 13.82 -20.12 -11.22
C ASN A 248 14.64 -19.77 -9.97
N LEU A 249 15.95 -19.57 -10.11
CA LEU A 249 16.83 -19.18 -9.01
C LEU A 249 16.48 -17.78 -8.50
N VAL A 250 16.37 -16.79 -9.41
CA VAL A 250 16.04 -15.41 -9.04
C VAL A 250 14.62 -15.30 -8.51
N PHE A 251 13.65 -15.98 -9.13
CA PHE A 251 12.28 -16.06 -8.62
C PHE A 251 12.24 -16.63 -7.19
N GLY A 252 12.88 -17.79 -6.96
CA GLY A 252 12.92 -18.42 -5.64
C GLY A 252 13.64 -17.56 -4.60
N ALA A 253 14.77 -16.95 -4.96
CA ALA A 253 15.53 -16.07 -4.08
C ALA A 253 14.77 -14.78 -3.74
N GLY A 254 14.08 -14.18 -4.71
CA GLY A 254 13.25 -12.99 -4.50
C GLY A 254 12.09 -13.25 -3.55
N VAL A 255 11.31 -14.32 -3.79
CA VAL A 255 10.20 -14.72 -2.91
C VAL A 255 10.72 -15.07 -1.50
N ALA A 256 11.83 -15.81 -1.40
CA ALA A 256 12.45 -16.11 -0.12
C ALA A 256 12.92 -14.84 0.61
N GLY A 257 13.49 -13.87 -0.12
CA GLY A 257 13.91 -12.58 0.43
C GLY A 257 12.75 -11.75 0.99
N LEU A 258 11.59 -11.75 0.32
CA LEU A 258 10.40 -11.07 0.83
C LEU A 258 9.84 -11.77 2.07
N LEU A 259 9.71 -13.09 2.04
CA LEU A 259 9.23 -13.92 3.16
C LEU A 259 10.18 -13.92 4.37
N PHE A 260 11.45 -13.61 4.15
CA PHE A 260 12.44 -13.48 5.23
C PHE A 260 12.18 -12.28 6.12
N VAL A 261 11.60 -11.18 5.60
CA VAL A 261 11.50 -9.92 6.35
C VAL A 261 10.66 -10.01 7.63
N PRO A 262 9.47 -10.65 7.64
CA PRO A 262 8.71 -10.83 8.87
C PRO A 262 9.43 -11.73 9.88
N VAL A 263 10.16 -12.75 9.40
CA VAL A 263 10.99 -13.62 10.25
C VAL A 263 12.13 -12.82 10.88
N PHE A 264 12.82 -12.00 10.09
CA PHE A 264 13.89 -11.13 10.54
C PHE A 264 13.41 -10.15 11.63
N LYS A 265 12.29 -9.45 11.41
CA LYS A 265 11.70 -8.55 12.42
C LYS A 265 11.38 -9.31 13.71
N THR A 266 10.73 -10.47 13.60
CA THR A 266 10.29 -11.26 14.76
C THR A 266 11.47 -11.76 15.60
N VAL A 267 12.58 -12.15 14.95
CA VAL A 267 13.75 -12.71 15.63
C VAL A 267 14.70 -11.62 16.15
N THR A 268 14.89 -10.54 15.40
CA THR A 268 15.91 -9.51 15.71
C THR A 268 15.33 -8.29 16.41
N HIS A 269 14.02 -8.07 16.33
CA HIS A 269 13.32 -6.84 16.73
C HIS A 269 13.75 -5.57 15.97
N LEU A 270 14.58 -5.70 14.94
CA LEU A 270 14.95 -4.57 14.10
C LEU A 270 13.81 -4.16 13.16
N PRO A 271 13.77 -2.89 12.72
CA PRO A 271 12.77 -2.41 11.78
C PRO A 271 12.74 -3.23 10.47
N PRO A 272 11.55 -3.45 9.87
CA PRO A 272 11.40 -4.25 8.66
C PRO A 272 12.27 -3.84 7.48
N PHE A 273 12.51 -2.54 7.30
CA PHE A 273 13.32 -2.05 6.18
C PHE A 273 14.75 -2.62 6.20
N MET A 274 15.31 -2.91 7.39
CA MET A 274 16.64 -3.52 7.51
C MET A 274 16.65 -4.94 6.94
N GLY A 275 15.61 -5.73 7.23
CA GLY A 275 15.43 -7.06 6.66
C GLY A 275 15.27 -6.99 5.14
N MET A 276 14.48 -6.01 4.66
CA MET A 276 14.28 -5.78 3.23
C MET A 276 15.57 -5.40 2.50
N MET A 277 16.37 -4.49 3.08
CA MET A 277 17.66 -4.07 2.51
C MET A 277 18.68 -5.21 2.52
N LEU A 278 18.66 -6.07 3.55
CA LEU A 278 19.49 -7.28 3.58
C LEU A 278 19.09 -8.26 2.48
N SER A 279 17.78 -8.49 2.29
CA SER A 279 17.26 -9.33 1.21
C SER A 279 17.65 -8.80 -0.17
N LEU A 280 17.49 -7.48 -0.39
CA LEU A 280 17.90 -6.84 -1.63
C LEU A 280 19.40 -6.96 -1.86
N GLY A 281 20.23 -6.69 -0.85
CA GLY A 281 21.69 -6.81 -0.94
C GLY A 281 22.14 -8.24 -1.26
N ALA A 282 21.52 -9.24 -0.65
CA ALA A 282 21.79 -10.65 -0.93
C ALA A 282 21.42 -11.04 -2.38
N LEU A 283 20.23 -10.60 -2.83
CA LEU A 283 19.76 -10.86 -4.19
C LEU A 283 20.60 -10.11 -5.24
N TRP A 284 21.07 -8.90 -4.91
CA TRP A 284 22.01 -8.15 -5.72
C TRP A 284 23.31 -8.93 -5.90
N MET A 285 23.95 -9.38 -4.81
CA MET A 285 25.17 -10.18 -4.89
C MET A 285 24.97 -11.47 -5.72
N LEU A 286 23.82 -12.12 -5.59
CA LEU A 286 23.47 -13.30 -6.36
C LEU A 286 23.38 -13.00 -7.86
N THR A 287 22.62 -11.97 -8.25
CA THR A 287 22.41 -11.62 -9.66
C THR A 287 23.66 -11.09 -10.33
N GLU A 288 24.48 -10.33 -9.60
CA GLU A 288 25.77 -9.85 -10.11
C GLU A 288 26.75 -10.97 -10.37
N ARG A 289 26.78 -11.99 -9.49
CA ARG A 289 27.58 -13.20 -9.69
C ARG A 289 27.04 -14.04 -10.86
N LEU A 290 25.71 -14.14 -10.99
CA LEU A 290 25.03 -14.94 -12.02
C LEU A 290 25.32 -14.41 -13.43
N HIS A 291 25.25 -13.09 -13.62
CA HIS A 291 25.42 -12.45 -14.93
C HIS A 291 26.81 -11.88 -15.17
N HIS A 292 27.81 -12.27 -14.37
CA HIS A 292 29.17 -11.77 -14.49
C HIS A 292 29.78 -11.99 -15.90
N SER A 293 29.37 -13.06 -16.59
CA SER A 293 29.87 -13.42 -17.92
C SER A 293 29.08 -12.83 -19.10
N LYS A 294 27.96 -12.14 -18.86
CA LYS A 294 27.14 -11.56 -19.94
C LYS A 294 27.70 -10.22 -20.42
N ASN A 295 27.38 -9.84 -21.66
CA ASN A 295 27.79 -8.56 -22.24
C ASN A 295 27.19 -7.38 -21.46
N ILE A 296 27.85 -6.21 -21.50
CA ILE A 296 27.47 -5.03 -20.70
C ILE A 296 26.02 -4.59 -20.97
N GLU A 297 25.56 -4.66 -22.22
CA GLU A 297 24.19 -4.30 -22.61
C GLU A 297 23.14 -5.27 -22.03
N GLU A 298 23.37 -6.58 -22.12
CA GLU A 298 22.48 -7.58 -21.51
C GLU A 298 22.49 -7.51 -19.98
N LYS A 299 23.67 -7.26 -19.40
CA LYS A 299 23.88 -7.10 -17.96
C LYS A 299 23.16 -5.86 -17.41
N ALA A 300 23.01 -4.81 -18.21
CA ALA A 300 22.35 -3.58 -17.81
C ALA A 300 20.85 -3.76 -17.54
N HIS A 301 20.20 -4.77 -18.12
CA HIS A 301 18.77 -5.03 -17.89
C HIS A 301 18.48 -6.04 -16.77
N LEU A 302 19.50 -6.79 -16.33
CA LEU A 302 19.37 -7.89 -15.36
C LEU A 302 20.03 -7.60 -14.00
N THR A 303 20.70 -6.45 -13.86
CA THR A 303 21.34 -6.03 -12.60
C THR A 303 20.43 -5.11 -11.81
N VAL A 304 20.61 -5.09 -10.49
CA VAL A 304 19.85 -4.21 -9.58
C VAL A 304 19.98 -2.73 -9.97
N ILE A 305 21.16 -2.25 -10.37
CA ILE A 305 21.34 -0.85 -10.83
C ILE A 305 20.48 -0.56 -12.07
N GLY A 306 20.37 -1.52 -12.98
CA GLY A 306 19.52 -1.42 -14.17
C GLY A 306 18.04 -1.36 -13.82
N VAL A 307 17.62 -2.27 -12.95
CA VAL A 307 16.26 -2.39 -12.46
C VAL A 307 15.83 -1.20 -11.60
N LEU A 308 16.73 -0.64 -10.80
CA LEU A 308 16.49 0.59 -10.02
C LEU A 308 16.12 1.79 -10.90
N ARG A 309 16.44 1.78 -12.20
CA ARG A 309 15.98 2.83 -13.13
C ARG A 309 14.54 2.64 -13.59
N LYS A 310 13.98 1.45 -13.38
CA LYS A 310 12.61 1.07 -13.78
C LYS A 310 11.62 1.12 -12.64
N ILE A 311 12.07 1.09 -11.38
CA ILE A 311 11.16 1.18 -10.23
C ILE A 311 10.40 2.51 -10.24
N ASP A 312 9.18 2.48 -9.73
CA ASP A 312 8.30 3.65 -9.66
C ASP A 312 8.75 4.64 -8.57
N THR A 313 9.81 5.38 -8.87
CA THR A 313 10.36 6.40 -7.97
C THR A 313 9.35 7.53 -7.73
N ALA A 314 8.44 7.78 -8.68
CA ALA A 314 7.38 8.77 -8.52
C ALA A 314 6.43 8.37 -7.38
N SER A 315 6.01 7.10 -7.29
CA SER A 315 5.18 6.63 -6.17
C SER A 315 5.87 6.74 -4.80
N VAL A 316 7.18 6.50 -4.72
CA VAL A 316 7.96 6.69 -3.48
C VAL A 316 7.96 8.17 -3.06
N LEU A 317 8.21 9.08 -4.00
CA LEU A 317 8.21 10.52 -3.74
C LEU A 317 6.81 11.06 -3.44
N PHE A 318 5.78 10.48 -4.05
CA PHE A 318 4.38 10.75 -3.74
C PHE A 318 4.06 10.40 -2.27
N PHE A 319 4.43 9.21 -1.82
CA PHE A 319 4.26 8.81 -0.42
C PHE A 319 5.04 9.72 0.53
N LEU A 320 6.30 10.07 0.21
CA LEU A 320 7.07 11.03 1.00
C LEU A 320 6.30 12.35 1.20
N GLY A 321 5.81 12.94 0.10
CA GLY A 321 5.12 14.22 0.14
C GLY A 321 3.80 14.17 0.91
N ILE A 322 2.98 13.15 0.68
CA ILE A 322 1.70 12.98 1.37
C ILE A 322 1.89 12.70 2.86
N LEU A 323 2.80 11.81 3.24
CA LEU A 323 3.04 11.49 4.65
C LEU A 323 3.61 12.70 5.40
N LEU A 324 4.49 13.49 4.77
CA LEU A 324 4.92 14.78 5.30
C LEU A 324 3.75 15.74 5.52
N ALA A 325 2.84 15.85 4.56
CA ALA A 325 1.68 16.71 4.67
C ALA A 325 0.77 16.29 5.84
N VAL A 326 0.49 14.99 5.97
CA VAL A 326 -0.31 14.44 7.08
C VAL A 326 0.39 14.67 8.43
N ALA A 327 1.70 14.41 8.51
CA ALA A 327 2.48 14.66 9.73
C ALA A 327 2.40 16.13 10.17
N SER A 328 2.47 17.09 9.22
CA SER A 328 2.31 18.51 9.58
C SER A 328 0.90 18.84 10.12
N LEU A 329 -0.15 18.16 9.65
CA LEU A 329 -1.50 18.31 10.20
C LEU A 329 -1.63 17.68 11.58
N GLN A 330 -0.89 16.60 11.85
CA GLN A 330 -0.79 15.97 13.16
C GLN A 330 -0.17 16.96 14.17
N GLU A 331 1.00 17.51 13.85
CA GLU A 331 1.70 18.48 14.70
C GLU A 331 0.90 19.78 14.90
N ALA A 332 0.12 20.19 13.91
CA ALA A 332 -0.80 21.32 14.03
C ALA A 332 -2.03 21.01 14.91
N GLY A 333 -2.27 19.74 15.29
CA GLY A 333 -3.42 19.30 16.09
C GLY A 333 -4.72 19.11 15.31
N HIS A 334 -4.71 19.23 13.98
CA HIS A 334 -5.92 19.08 13.15
C HIS A 334 -6.47 17.66 13.16
N LEU A 335 -5.59 16.66 13.21
CA LEU A 335 -6.00 15.26 13.29
C LEU A 335 -6.72 14.95 14.61
N LEU A 336 -6.28 15.52 15.73
CA LEU A 336 -6.97 15.37 17.01
C LEU A 336 -8.41 15.92 16.97
N LEU A 337 -8.61 17.06 16.31
CA LEU A 337 -9.95 17.62 16.10
C LEU A 337 -10.82 16.72 15.21
N ALA A 338 -10.23 16.12 14.18
CA ALA A 338 -10.93 15.17 13.31
C ALA A 338 -11.31 13.88 14.07
N ALA A 339 -10.41 13.39 14.93
CA ALA A 339 -10.64 12.23 15.79
C ALA A 339 -11.80 12.44 16.77
N ASP A 340 -11.84 13.61 17.43
CA ASP A 340 -12.93 13.99 18.32
C ASP A 340 -14.26 14.17 17.58
N TRP A 341 -14.23 14.76 16.39
CA TRP A 341 -15.42 14.88 15.54
C TRP A 341 -15.97 13.51 15.11
N LEU A 342 -15.10 12.57 14.69
CA LEU A 342 -15.50 11.21 14.34
C LEU A 342 -16.07 10.46 15.55
N ARG A 343 -15.41 10.58 16.71
CA ARG A 343 -15.88 9.99 17.97
C ARG A 343 -17.27 10.50 18.33
N THR A 344 -17.47 11.82 18.36
CA THR A 344 -18.75 12.43 18.76
C THR A 344 -19.87 12.19 17.75
N SER A 345 -19.53 11.98 16.47
CA SER A 345 -20.52 11.77 15.40
C SER A 345 -20.95 10.32 15.24
N LEU A 346 -20.03 9.36 15.39
CA LEU A 346 -20.27 7.94 15.13
C LEU A 346 -20.30 7.08 16.40
N ASP A 347 -19.53 7.44 17.43
CA ASP A 347 -19.43 6.76 18.73
C ASP A 347 -19.14 5.24 18.67
N ASP A 348 -18.60 4.77 17.54
CA ASP A 348 -18.32 3.35 17.30
C ASP A 348 -17.11 3.21 16.35
N VAL A 349 -16.05 2.53 16.83
CA VAL A 349 -14.83 2.28 16.06
C VAL A 349 -15.09 1.49 14.77
N TYR A 350 -16.06 0.58 14.77
CA TYR A 350 -16.41 -0.18 13.58
C TYR A 350 -17.06 0.71 12.52
N LEU A 351 -17.93 1.64 12.93
CA LEU A 351 -18.53 2.60 12.00
C LEU A 351 -17.49 3.59 11.47
N ILE A 352 -16.54 4.01 12.30
CA ILE A 352 -15.42 4.88 11.91
C ILE A 352 -14.58 4.16 10.84
N ASP A 353 -14.13 2.93 11.10
CA ASP A 353 -13.29 2.18 10.15
C ASP A 353 -14.03 1.87 8.86
N LEU A 354 -15.33 1.54 8.93
CA LEU A 354 -16.15 1.35 7.73
C LEU A 354 -16.25 2.63 6.89
N ALA A 355 -16.42 3.78 7.55
CA ALA A 355 -16.47 5.07 6.88
C ALA A 355 -15.12 5.43 6.26
N ILE A 356 -14.01 5.25 6.98
CA ILE A 356 -12.64 5.49 6.48
C ILE A 356 -12.35 4.58 5.29
N GLY A 357 -12.71 3.30 5.37
CA GLY A 357 -12.54 2.34 4.27
C GLY A 357 -13.29 2.75 3.01
N LEU A 358 -14.57 3.14 3.11
CA LEU A 358 -15.32 3.62 1.95
C LEU A 358 -14.82 4.97 1.44
N LEU A 359 -14.40 5.88 2.33
CA LEU A 359 -13.77 7.14 1.95
C LEU A 359 -12.47 6.90 1.16
N SER A 360 -11.80 5.77 1.44
CA SER A 360 -10.61 5.35 0.70
C SER A 360 -10.86 5.05 -0.78
N ALA A 361 -12.11 4.94 -1.21
CA ALA A 361 -12.46 4.85 -2.63
C ALA A 361 -12.24 6.18 -3.39
N ILE A 362 -12.21 7.30 -2.67
CA ILE A 362 -12.10 8.66 -3.21
C ILE A 362 -10.71 9.23 -2.94
N VAL A 363 -10.23 9.01 -1.71
CA VAL A 363 -8.93 9.48 -1.23
C VAL A 363 -8.04 8.25 -1.10
N ASP A 364 -6.83 8.27 -1.66
CA ASP A 364 -5.91 7.13 -1.56
C ASP A 364 -5.78 6.60 -0.11
N ASN A 365 -5.64 5.28 0.03
CA ASN A 365 -5.73 4.62 1.34
C ASN A 365 -4.52 4.93 2.25
N VAL A 366 -3.34 5.16 1.67
CA VAL A 366 -2.11 5.51 2.40
C VAL A 366 -2.28 6.79 3.26
N PRO A 367 -2.67 7.95 2.71
CA PRO A 367 -2.94 9.14 3.52
C PRO A 367 -4.02 8.95 4.58
N LEU A 368 -5.07 8.17 4.32
CA LEU A 368 -6.14 7.94 5.30
C LEU A 368 -5.67 7.11 6.48
N VAL A 369 -4.87 6.07 6.24
CA VAL A 369 -4.27 5.29 7.32
C VAL A 369 -3.22 6.09 8.07
N ALA A 370 -2.39 6.89 7.36
CA ALA A 370 -1.48 7.83 8.01
C ALA A 370 -2.23 8.81 8.92
N ALA A 371 -3.33 9.38 8.43
CA ALA A 371 -4.15 10.31 9.21
C ALA A 371 -4.77 9.60 10.42
N SER A 372 -5.22 8.35 10.27
CA SER A 372 -5.78 7.56 11.37
C SER A 372 -4.72 7.24 12.44
N MET A 373 -3.48 6.93 12.04
CA MET A 373 -2.35 6.77 12.95
C MET A 373 -2.02 8.07 13.69
N GLY A 374 -2.14 9.23 13.04
CA GLY A 374 -1.97 10.54 13.67
C GLY A 374 -3.20 11.05 14.45
N MET A 375 -4.36 10.40 14.30
CA MET A 375 -5.59 10.71 15.03
C MET A 375 -5.68 9.98 16.37
N TYR A 376 -5.09 8.79 16.48
CA TYR A 376 -5.20 7.93 17.65
C TYR A 376 -3.85 7.32 18.02
N ASP A 377 -3.41 7.55 19.26
CA ASP A 377 -2.18 6.94 19.78
C ASP A 377 -2.37 5.45 20.12
N ILE A 378 -1.28 4.70 20.11
CA ILE A 378 -1.27 3.34 20.65
C ILE A 378 -1.34 3.43 22.17
N VAL A 379 -2.48 3.03 22.75
CA VAL A 379 -2.68 3.08 24.20
C VAL A 379 -1.89 1.95 24.86
N PRO A 380 -0.99 2.24 25.84
CA PRO A 380 -0.35 1.20 26.62
C PRO A 380 -1.41 0.36 27.36
N ALA A 381 -1.28 -0.97 27.36
CA ALA A 381 -2.29 -1.85 27.96
C ALA A 381 -2.57 -1.54 29.45
N ALA A 382 -1.58 -1.02 30.19
CA ALA A 382 -1.72 -0.60 31.58
C ALA A 382 -2.48 0.73 31.77
N ALA A 383 -2.62 1.53 30.71
CA ALA A 383 -3.29 2.84 30.70
C ALA A 383 -4.75 2.76 30.18
N VAL A 384 -5.23 1.56 29.84
CA VAL A 384 -6.63 1.35 29.44
C VAL A 384 -7.56 1.64 30.63
N THR A 385 -8.49 2.57 30.44
CA THR A 385 -9.41 3.00 31.51
C THR A 385 -10.87 2.70 31.20
N ASP A 386 -11.20 2.53 29.93
CA ASP A 386 -12.55 2.24 29.44
C ASP A 386 -12.53 1.36 28.19
N GLY A 387 -13.71 0.95 27.72
CA GLY A 387 -13.83 0.12 26.51
C GLY A 387 -13.36 0.84 25.25
N TRP A 388 -13.46 2.16 25.18
CA TRP A 388 -13.04 2.96 24.02
C TRP A 388 -11.51 2.95 23.88
N THR A 389 -10.79 3.33 24.92
CA THR A 389 -9.32 3.33 24.98
C THR A 389 -8.74 1.93 24.79
N GLY A 390 -9.46 0.89 25.21
CA GLY A 390 -9.10 -0.50 24.94
C GLY A 390 -9.07 -0.88 23.46
N MET A 391 -9.78 -0.15 22.59
CA MET A 391 -9.79 -0.43 21.14
C MET A 391 -8.49 -0.03 20.43
N PHE A 392 -7.70 0.86 21.03
CA PHE A 392 -6.51 1.48 20.44
C PHE A 392 -5.19 0.93 20.99
N VAL A 393 -5.21 -0.15 21.78
CA VAL A 393 -3.98 -0.86 22.19
C VAL A 393 -3.26 -1.48 20.98
N GLN A 394 -2.01 -1.92 21.13
CA GLN A 394 -1.37 -2.75 20.09
C GLN A 394 -2.24 -4.00 19.84
N ASP A 395 -2.42 -4.34 18.56
CA ASP A 395 -3.37 -5.37 18.11
C ASP A 395 -4.82 -5.11 18.55
N GLY A 396 -5.17 -3.86 18.85
CA GLY A 396 -6.54 -3.44 19.16
C GLY A 396 -7.49 -3.56 17.97
N ILE A 397 -8.78 -3.63 18.26
CA ILE A 397 -9.83 -3.84 17.25
C ILE A 397 -9.82 -2.74 16.19
N PHE A 398 -9.60 -1.48 16.58
CA PHE A 398 -9.53 -0.35 15.66
C PHE A 398 -8.44 -0.60 14.60
N TRP A 399 -7.21 -0.91 15.02
CA TRP A 399 -6.11 -1.11 14.08
C TRP A 399 -6.31 -2.29 13.14
N GLN A 400 -6.82 -3.40 13.67
CA GLN A 400 -7.10 -4.59 12.88
C GLN A 400 -8.19 -4.34 11.84
N PHE A 401 -9.29 -3.70 12.25
CA PHE A 401 -10.42 -3.48 11.37
C PHE A 401 -10.17 -2.34 10.38
N LEU A 402 -9.43 -1.30 10.78
CA LEU A 402 -8.89 -0.28 9.89
C LEU A 402 -8.02 -0.89 8.80
N ALA A 403 -7.12 -1.82 9.12
CA ALA A 403 -6.26 -2.48 8.12
C ALA A 403 -7.10 -3.20 7.05
N TYR A 404 -8.13 -3.95 7.47
CA TYR A 404 -9.06 -4.57 6.54
C TYR A 404 -9.85 -3.53 5.73
N CYS A 405 -10.45 -2.54 6.40
CA CYS A 405 -11.34 -1.57 5.78
C CYS A 405 -10.60 -0.65 4.79
N ALA A 406 -9.49 -0.05 5.19
CA ALA A 406 -8.68 0.81 4.33
C ALA A 406 -7.96 0.01 3.24
N GLY A 407 -7.55 -1.24 3.53
CA GLY A 407 -6.92 -2.12 2.56
C GLY A 407 -7.86 -2.55 1.42
N THR A 408 -9.15 -2.74 1.71
CA THR A 408 -10.12 -3.27 0.73
C THR A 408 -11.10 -2.24 0.16
N GLY A 409 -11.40 -1.17 0.92
CA GLY A 409 -12.40 -0.18 0.55
C GLY A 409 -12.07 0.60 -0.73
N GLY A 410 -10.78 0.79 -1.01
CA GLY A 410 -10.29 1.41 -2.23
C GLY A 410 -10.76 0.72 -3.52
N SER A 411 -11.11 -0.57 -3.48
CA SER A 411 -11.66 -1.28 -4.64
C SER A 411 -13.05 -0.80 -5.07
N ALA A 412 -13.77 -0.03 -4.24
CA ALA A 412 -15.11 0.43 -4.60
C ALA A 412 -15.11 1.37 -5.81
N LEU A 413 -14.03 2.12 -6.06
CA LEU A 413 -13.81 2.91 -7.27
C LEU A 413 -12.44 2.60 -7.84
N ILE A 414 -12.28 2.54 -9.16
CA ILE A 414 -11.00 2.19 -9.79
C ILE A 414 -9.86 3.16 -9.44
N ILE A 415 -10.18 4.39 -9.05
CA ILE A 415 -9.21 5.41 -8.64
C ILE A 415 -8.87 5.37 -7.14
N GLY A 416 -9.56 4.53 -6.36
CA GLY A 416 -9.45 4.48 -4.91
C GLY A 416 -8.26 3.69 -4.36
N SER A 417 -7.45 3.09 -5.23
CA SER A 417 -6.17 2.50 -4.80
C SER A 417 -5.12 2.59 -5.90
N ALA A 418 -3.86 2.56 -5.50
CA ALA A 418 -2.71 2.52 -6.42
C ALA A 418 -2.82 1.36 -7.43
N ALA A 419 -3.26 0.18 -6.97
CA ALA A 419 -3.57 -0.98 -7.82
C ALA A 419 -4.63 -0.65 -8.89
N GLY A 420 -5.74 -0.03 -8.49
CA GLY A 420 -6.81 0.37 -9.41
C GLY A 420 -6.34 1.38 -10.45
N VAL A 421 -5.59 2.41 -10.04
CA VAL A 421 -5.03 3.43 -10.94
C VAL A 421 -4.06 2.82 -11.95
N ALA A 422 -3.17 1.91 -11.49
CA ALA A 422 -2.25 1.21 -12.38
C ALA A 422 -3.00 0.37 -13.44
N VAL A 423 -4.00 -0.40 -13.01
CA VAL A 423 -4.85 -1.20 -13.91
C VAL A 423 -5.61 -0.31 -14.89
N MET A 424 -6.16 0.81 -14.42
CA MET A 424 -6.87 1.79 -15.25
C MET A 424 -5.96 2.35 -16.34
N GLY A 425 -4.74 2.77 -15.98
CA GLY A 425 -3.77 3.33 -16.92
C GLY A 425 -3.29 2.31 -17.95
N LEU A 426 -2.95 1.09 -17.51
CA LEU A 426 -2.45 0.03 -18.38
C LEU A 426 -3.54 -0.46 -19.35
N GLU A 427 -4.73 -0.82 -18.89
CA GLU A 427 -5.80 -1.34 -19.75
C GLU A 427 -6.68 -0.26 -20.40
N ARG A 428 -6.42 1.01 -20.05
CA ARG A 428 -7.23 2.19 -20.44
C ARG A 428 -8.71 1.94 -20.14
N ILE A 429 -9.00 1.44 -18.94
CA ILE A 429 -10.37 1.16 -18.49
C ILE A 429 -11.07 2.49 -18.23
N ASP A 430 -12.29 2.62 -18.73
CA ASP A 430 -13.12 3.79 -18.46
C ASP A 430 -13.66 3.75 -17.02
N PHE A 431 -13.60 4.90 -16.32
CA PHE A 431 -14.08 5.04 -14.94
C PHE A 431 -15.57 4.68 -14.81
N VAL A 432 -16.41 5.18 -15.73
CA VAL A 432 -17.86 4.93 -15.71
C VAL A 432 -18.17 3.45 -15.99
N TRP A 433 -17.38 2.81 -16.85
CA TRP A 433 -17.47 1.38 -17.08
C TRP A 433 -17.18 0.58 -15.81
N TYR A 434 -16.08 0.88 -15.09
CA TYR A 434 -15.76 0.21 -13.83
C TYR A 434 -16.86 0.43 -12.80
N LEU A 435 -17.35 1.66 -12.67
CA LEU A 435 -18.43 2.02 -11.75
C LEU A 435 -19.69 1.17 -12.00
N LYS A 436 -20.03 0.92 -13.26
CA LYS A 436 -21.21 0.13 -13.64
C LYS A 436 -21.01 -1.39 -13.52
N LYS A 437 -19.77 -1.89 -13.64
CA LYS A 437 -19.50 -3.32 -13.80
C LYS A 437 -18.82 -3.98 -12.61
N ILE A 438 -17.97 -3.25 -11.90
CA ILE A 438 -17.10 -3.79 -10.85
C ILE A 438 -17.42 -3.20 -9.48
N SER A 439 -17.72 -1.90 -9.37
CA SER A 439 -17.90 -1.23 -8.08
C SER A 439 -18.93 -1.90 -7.17
N LEU A 440 -20.07 -2.35 -7.70
CA LEU A 440 -21.05 -3.07 -6.88
C LEU A 440 -20.50 -4.42 -6.37
N LEU A 441 -19.71 -5.13 -7.17
CA LEU A 441 -19.05 -6.36 -6.75
C LEU A 441 -18.02 -6.08 -5.65
N ALA A 442 -17.20 -5.03 -5.81
CA ALA A 442 -16.23 -4.61 -4.81
C ALA A 442 -16.89 -4.23 -3.48
N VAL A 443 -17.96 -3.43 -3.51
CA VAL A 443 -18.72 -3.03 -2.32
C VAL A 443 -19.38 -4.23 -1.64
N LEU A 444 -19.90 -5.19 -2.41
CA LEU A 444 -20.44 -6.44 -1.85
C LEU A 444 -19.34 -7.27 -1.17
N GLY A 445 -18.14 -7.34 -1.76
CA GLY A 445 -16.99 -7.99 -1.15
C GLY A 445 -16.56 -7.30 0.15
N TYR A 446 -16.42 -5.98 0.12
CA TYR A 446 -16.07 -5.14 1.25
C TYR A 446 -16.99 -5.36 2.45
N PHE A 447 -18.31 -5.26 2.26
CA PHE A 447 -19.25 -5.47 3.36
C PHE A 447 -19.33 -6.92 3.83
N ALA A 448 -19.12 -7.89 2.92
CA ALA A 448 -19.14 -9.30 3.31
C ALA A 448 -17.92 -9.69 4.17
N GLY A 449 -16.72 -9.25 3.80
CA GLY A 449 -15.54 -9.47 4.63
C GLY A 449 -15.61 -8.67 5.94
N ALA A 450 -16.10 -7.42 5.90
CA ALA A 450 -16.36 -6.64 7.11
C ALA A 450 -17.33 -7.36 8.05
N GLY A 451 -18.43 -7.88 7.51
CA GLY A 451 -19.41 -8.65 8.27
C GLY A 451 -18.81 -9.90 8.92
N VAL A 452 -17.88 -10.59 8.24
CA VAL A 452 -17.17 -11.73 8.82
C VAL A 452 -16.22 -11.30 9.93
N TYR A 453 -15.50 -10.20 9.77
CA TYR A 453 -14.68 -9.64 10.84
C TYR A 453 -15.53 -9.28 12.08
N LEU A 454 -16.66 -8.61 11.87
CA LEU A 454 -17.60 -8.28 12.93
C LEU A 454 -18.10 -9.54 13.65
N LEU A 455 -18.47 -10.59 12.92
CA LEU A 455 -18.89 -11.86 13.53
C LEU A 455 -17.78 -12.56 14.35
N MET A 456 -16.51 -12.25 14.08
CA MET A 456 -15.38 -12.82 14.81
C MET A 456 -15.07 -12.06 16.10
N PHE A 457 -15.33 -10.74 16.15
CA PHE A 457 -14.75 -9.85 17.18
C PHE A 457 -15.72 -8.83 17.80
N ALA A 458 -16.92 -8.63 17.25
CA ALA A 458 -17.98 -7.77 17.78
C ALA A 458 -19.08 -8.61 18.41
#